data_AF-A0A4Q3JDV9-F1
#
_entry.id   AF-A0A4Q3JDV9-F1
#
_cell.length_a   1.000
_cell.length_b   1.000
_cell.length_c   1.000
_cell.angle_alpha   90.00
_cell.angle_beta   90.00
_cell.angle_gamma   90.00
#
_symmetry.space_group_name_H-M   'P 1'
#
loop_
_entity.id
_entity.type
_entity.pdbx_description
1 polymer ?
#
loop_
_entity_poly.entity_id
_entity_poly.type
_entity_poly.pdbx_seq_one_letter_code
_entity_poly.pdbx_strand_id
1 'polypeptide(L)'
;MPGDANDELLREASDPRTPGERLVQIVSGEVWANRPAGAEGWSRIEQTSCAALGNPSLPLPVLGRSLLETRGRSALAAWYNPSVVLLLLSEPRPEYRIAAHRLLTLETRQARMVFRSRLAETLAGLVHLWALVPRALASGRLTGASLQCHALARHLAGLFGLPWPER
;
A
#
# COMPACT_ATOMS: atom_id res chain seq x y z
N MET A 1 -31.59 22.14 8.77
CA MET A 1 -30.53 22.91 9.44
C MET A 1 -29.25 22.79 8.60
N PRO A 2 -28.92 23.75 7.73
CA PRO A 2 -27.74 23.74 6.88
C PRO A 2 -26.63 24.65 7.45
N GLY A 3 -26.20 24.38 8.69
CA GLY A 3 -25.18 25.17 9.41
C GLY A 3 -23.76 24.59 9.38
N ASP A 4 -23.61 23.28 9.16
CA ASP A 4 -22.33 22.59 9.38
C ASP A 4 -21.29 22.81 8.27
N ALA A 5 -21.72 22.95 7.01
CA ALA A 5 -20.78 23.03 5.88
C ALA A 5 -19.97 24.34 5.87
N ASN A 6 -20.56 25.44 6.36
CA ASN A 6 -19.89 26.74 6.35
C ASN A 6 -18.85 26.86 7.48
N ASP A 7 -19.13 26.27 8.64
CA ASP A 7 -18.19 26.20 9.76
C ASP A 7 -17.01 25.28 9.47
N GLU A 8 -17.21 24.20 8.70
CA GLU A 8 -16.13 23.30 8.29
C GLU A 8 -15.18 23.97 7.28
N LEU A 9 -15.73 24.72 6.31
CA LEU A 9 -14.94 25.51 5.34
C LEU A 9 -14.14 26.64 6.03
N LEU A 10 -14.74 27.34 6.99
CA LEU A 10 -14.05 28.39 7.75
C LEU A 10 -12.93 27.81 8.63
N ARG A 11 -13.14 26.62 9.20
CA ARG A 11 -12.13 25.93 10.00
C ARG A 11 -10.97 25.42 9.13
N GLU A 12 -11.24 24.98 7.90
CA GLU A 12 -10.20 24.61 6.93
C GLU A 12 -9.38 25.82 6.46
N ALA A 13 -10.02 26.97 6.21
CA ALA A 13 -9.35 28.22 5.85
C ALA A 13 -8.49 28.82 6.97
N SER A 14 -8.72 28.39 8.21
CA SER A 14 -7.95 28.81 9.40
C SER A 14 -6.70 27.98 9.64
N ASP A 15 -6.52 26.85 8.94
CA ASP A 15 -5.34 25.99 9.09
C ASP A 15 -4.18 26.59 8.28
N PRO A 16 -3.09 27.06 8.92
CA PRO A 16 -1.95 27.62 8.20
C PRO A 16 -1.16 26.56 7.42
N ARG A 17 -1.46 25.27 7.60
CA ARG A 17 -0.77 24.17 6.94
C ARG A 17 -1.27 23.97 5.51
N THR A 18 -0.32 23.76 4.62
CA THR A 18 -0.59 23.31 3.25
C THR A 18 -1.29 21.94 3.25
N PRO A 19 -2.07 21.61 2.20
CA PRO A 19 -2.66 20.28 2.06
C PRO A 19 -1.64 19.13 2.14
N GLY A 20 -0.41 19.35 1.65
CA GLY A 20 0.68 18.37 1.76
C GLY A 20 1.10 18.10 3.19
N GLU A 21 1.27 19.15 4.00
CA GLU A 21 1.61 19.02 5.43
C GLU A 21 0.52 18.28 6.22
N ARG A 22 -0.76 18.54 5.91
CA ARG A 22 -1.89 17.79 6.49
C ARG A 22 -1.82 16.30 6.17
N LEU A 23 -1.51 15.93 4.92
CA LEU A 23 -1.31 14.53 4.54
C LEU A 23 -0.16 13.88 5.30
N VAL A 24 0.96 14.59 5.47
CA VAL A 24 2.10 14.07 6.24
C VAL A 24 1.70 13.73 7.68
N GLN A 25 0.94 14.60 8.34
CA GLN A 25 0.51 14.36 9.71
C GLN A 25 -0.49 13.21 9.85
N ILE A 26 -1.37 13.04 8.86
CA ILE A 26 -2.28 11.88 8.81
C ILE A 26 -1.50 10.57 8.69
N VAL A 27 -0.44 10.57 7.88
CA VAL A 27 0.43 9.41 7.65
C VAL A 27 1.37 9.14 8.83
N SER A 28 1.93 10.17 9.46
CA SER A 28 2.81 10.02 10.64
C SER A 28 2.06 9.58 11.90
N GLY A 29 0.73 9.69 11.88
CA GLY A 29 -0.14 9.33 12.99
C GLY A 29 -0.19 10.36 14.11
N GLU A 30 0.43 11.53 13.91
CA GLU A 30 0.36 12.66 14.86
C GLU A 30 -1.08 13.09 15.14
N VAL A 31 -1.95 13.06 14.11
CA VAL A 31 -3.38 13.38 14.25
C VAL A 31 -4.10 12.40 15.20
N TRP A 32 -3.56 11.19 15.38
CA TRP A 32 -4.21 10.10 16.11
C TRP A 32 -3.66 9.88 17.51
N ALA A 33 -2.50 10.44 17.86
CA ALA A 33 -1.83 10.24 19.15
C ALA A 33 -2.71 10.58 20.37
N ASN A 34 -3.69 11.47 20.19
CA ASN A 34 -4.59 11.93 21.24
C ASN A 34 -6.02 11.34 21.16
N ARG A 35 -6.28 10.35 20.29
CA ARG A 35 -7.62 9.74 20.18
C ARG A 35 -7.80 8.57 21.15
N PRO A 36 -8.97 8.44 21.82
CA PRO A 36 -9.26 7.29 22.67
C PRO A 36 -9.28 5.99 21.85
N ALA A 37 -8.57 4.98 22.36
CA ALA A 37 -8.35 3.69 21.72
C ALA A 37 -9.60 2.78 21.78
N GLY A 38 -10.66 3.14 21.04
CA GLY A 38 -11.80 2.26 20.77
C GLY A 38 -11.57 1.40 19.52
N ALA A 39 -12.18 0.22 19.43
CA ALA A 39 -12.08 -0.68 18.27
C ALA A 39 -12.53 0.00 16.95
N GLU A 40 -13.59 0.79 17.00
CA GLU A 40 -14.06 1.61 15.86
C GLU A 40 -13.07 2.72 15.48
N GLY A 41 -12.37 3.28 16.48
CA GLY A 41 -11.34 4.28 16.29
C GLY A 41 -10.17 3.76 15.47
N TRP A 42 -9.72 2.53 15.74
CA TRP A 42 -8.64 1.89 15.00
C TRP A 42 -8.99 1.62 13.54
N SER A 43 -10.22 1.16 13.25
CA SER A 43 -10.66 0.95 11.87
C SER A 43 -10.68 2.25 11.06
N ARG A 44 -11.15 3.34 11.66
CA ARG A 44 -11.19 4.66 10.99
C ARG A 44 -9.80 5.23 10.76
N ILE A 45 -8.87 5.05 11.70
CA ILE A 45 -7.47 5.45 11.55
C ILE A 45 -6.85 4.70 10.37
N GLU A 46 -7.00 3.38 10.31
CA GLU A 46 -6.46 2.56 9.21
C GLU A 46 -7.03 2.99 7.85
N GLN A 47 -8.35 3.23 7.76
CA GLN A 47 -8.98 3.72 6.54
C GLN A 47 -8.43 5.08 6.11
N THR A 48 -8.27 6.01 7.07
CA THR A 48 -7.76 7.35 6.78
C THR A 48 -6.30 7.31 6.34
N SER A 49 -5.47 6.48 6.98
CA SER A 49 -4.09 6.25 6.56
C SER A 49 -4.01 5.61 5.17
N CYS A 50 -4.85 4.62 4.87
CA CYS A 50 -4.91 4.03 3.52
C CYS A 50 -5.30 5.07 2.46
N ALA A 51 -6.30 5.92 2.75
CA ALA A 51 -6.72 6.98 1.85
C ALA A 51 -5.60 8.01 1.61
N ALA A 52 -4.90 8.43 2.66
CA ALA A 52 -3.78 9.35 2.57
C ALA A 52 -2.60 8.76 1.78
N LEU A 53 -2.25 7.48 2.03
CA LEU A 53 -1.19 6.78 1.32
C LEU A 53 -1.52 6.50 -0.13
N GLY A 54 -2.80 6.40 -0.50
CA GLY A 54 -3.26 6.29 -1.88
C GLY A 54 -3.34 7.63 -2.63
N ASN A 55 -3.12 8.77 -1.95
CA ASN A 55 -3.23 10.09 -2.57
C ASN A 55 -2.03 10.37 -3.50
N PRO A 56 -2.22 10.65 -4.80
CA PRO A 56 -1.12 10.92 -5.73
C PRO A 56 -0.30 12.17 -5.37
N SER A 57 -0.90 13.09 -4.61
CA SER A 57 -0.26 14.33 -4.15
C SER A 57 0.60 14.15 -2.90
N LEU A 58 0.74 12.92 -2.39
CA LEU A 58 1.59 12.64 -1.24
C LEU A 58 3.06 12.97 -1.60
N PRO A 59 3.79 13.75 -0.78
CA PRO A 59 5.19 14.07 -1.05
C PRO A 59 6.05 12.80 -1.19
N LEU A 60 6.89 12.74 -2.22
CA LEU A 60 7.72 11.57 -2.51
C LEU A 60 8.59 11.11 -1.32
N PRO A 61 9.24 12.00 -0.54
CA PRO A 61 10.02 11.56 0.64
C PRO A 61 9.16 10.85 1.69
N VAL A 62 7.89 11.25 1.83
CA VAL A 62 6.94 10.66 2.78
C VAL A 62 6.47 9.31 2.24
N LEU A 63 6.10 9.24 0.96
CA LEU A 63 5.76 7.99 0.28
C LEU A 63 6.91 6.97 0.39
N GLY A 64 8.15 7.40 0.13
CA GLY A 64 9.33 6.55 0.22
C GLY A 64 9.56 5.98 1.61
N ARG A 65 9.42 6.81 2.65
CA ARG A 65 9.44 6.33 4.05
C ARG A 65 8.32 5.32 4.30
N SER A 66 7.09 5.63 3.87
CA SER A 66 5.94 4.76 4.05
C SER A 66 6.09 3.41 3.36
N LEU A 67 6.70 3.32 2.18
CA LEU A 67 6.97 2.04 1.52
C LEU A 67 7.90 1.13 2.32
N LEU A 68 8.83 1.72 3.09
CA LEU A 68 9.83 0.99 3.87
C LEU A 68 9.35 0.61 5.27
N GLU A 69 8.53 1.45 5.89
CA GLU A 69 8.16 1.34 7.31
C GLU A 69 6.76 0.77 7.55
N THR A 70 5.83 1.00 6.62
CA THR A 70 4.42 0.64 6.81
C THR A 70 4.18 -0.87 6.68
N ARG A 71 3.18 -1.38 7.40
CA ARG A 71 2.75 -2.80 7.36
C ARG A 71 1.25 -2.91 7.10
N GLY A 72 0.79 -4.12 6.75
CA GLY A 72 -0.63 -4.41 6.57
C GLY A 72 -1.27 -3.65 5.41
N ARG A 73 -2.53 -3.23 5.59
CA ARG A 73 -3.34 -2.59 4.52
C ARG A 73 -2.76 -1.25 4.07
N SER A 74 -2.22 -0.47 5.00
CA SER A 74 -1.57 0.80 4.69
C SER A 74 -0.34 0.60 3.78
N ALA A 75 0.40 -0.51 3.93
CA ALA A 75 1.51 -0.83 3.03
C ALA A 75 1.01 -1.09 1.60
N LEU A 76 -0.07 -1.84 1.44
CA LEU A 76 -0.69 -2.06 0.13
C LEU A 76 -1.10 -0.73 -0.51
N ALA A 77 -1.78 0.15 0.24
CA ALA A 77 -2.18 1.47 -0.26
C ALA A 77 -0.99 2.29 -0.75
N ALA A 78 0.11 2.31 0.00
CA ALA A 78 1.34 2.99 -0.41
C ALA A 78 1.93 2.39 -1.70
N TRP A 79 2.01 1.06 -1.81
CA TRP A 79 2.54 0.39 -3.01
C TRP A 79 1.66 0.57 -4.25
N TYR A 80 0.35 0.77 -4.09
CA TYR A 80 -0.59 1.09 -5.17
C TYR A 80 -0.69 2.59 -5.48
N ASN A 81 0.04 3.45 -4.78
CA ASN A 81 0.07 4.87 -5.10
C ASN A 81 0.70 5.09 -6.49
N PRO A 82 0.05 5.82 -7.41
CA PRO A 82 0.57 6.02 -8.77
C PRO A 82 1.92 6.75 -8.81
N SER A 83 2.25 7.54 -7.78
CA SER A 83 3.52 8.26 -7.66
C SER A 83 4.68 7.34 -7.29
N VAL A 84 4.45 6.05 -7.00
CA VAL A 84 5.52 5.07 -6.75
C VAL A 84 6.43 4.93 -7.97
N VAL A 85 5.90 4.96 -9.19
CA VAL A 85 6.74 4.88 -10.41
C VAL A 85 7.73 6.04 -10.45
N LEU A 86 7.24 7.26 -10.20
CA LEU A 86 8.08 8.45 -10.16
C LEU A 86 9.15 8.34 -9.06
N LEU A 87 8.76 7.91 -7.86
CA LEU A 87 9.68 7.68 -6.75
C LEU A 87 10.80 6.70 -7.11
N LEU A 88 10.46 5.53 -7.67
CA LEU A 88 11.44 4.50 -8.03
C LEU A 88 12.40 4.96 -9.13
N LEU A 89 11.95 5.84 -10.03
CA LEU A 89 12.80 6.44 -11.07
C LEU A 89 13.69 7.54 -10.51
N SER A 90 13.18 8.37 -9.59
CA SER A 90 13.94 9.48 -9.01
C SER A 90 14.94 9.05 -7.93
N GLU A 91 14.59 8.02 -7.16
CA GLU A 91 15.38 7.52 -6.02
C GLU A 91 15.48 5.99 -6.07
N PRO A 92 16.26 5.40 -7.00
CA PRO A 92 16.34 3.95 -7.15
C PRO A 92 17.11 3.31 -6.00
N ARG A 93 16.39 2.83 -4.99
CA ARG A 93 16.95 2.23 -3.78
C ARG A 93 16.72 0.72 -3.69
N PRO A 94 17.74 -0.10 -3.38
CA PRO A 94 17.58 -1.55 -3.25
C PRO A 94 16.58 -1.93 -2.14
N GLU A 95 16.43 -1.09 -1.12
CA GLU A 95 15.51 -1.30 0.00
C GLU A 95 14.05 -1.39 -0.44
N TYR A 96 13.65 -0.71 -1.52
CA TYR A 96 12.29 -0.82 -2.06
C TYR A 96 12.01 -2.23 -2.57
N ARG A 97 13.00 -2.87 -3.21
CA ARG A 97 12.86 -4.25 -3.68
C ARG A 97 12.71 -5.24 -2.52
N ILE A 98 13.46 -5.00 -1.43
CA ILE A 98 13.36 -5.78 -0.18
C ILE A 98 11.99 -5.59 0.47
N ALA A 99 11.50 -4.35 0.53
CA ALA A 99 10.18 -4.04 1.09
C ALA A 99 9.04 -4.67 0.27
N ALA A 100 9.10 -4.60 -1.06
CA ALA A 100 8.15 -5.26 -1.96
C ALA A 100 8.14 -6.79 -1.77
N HIS A 101 9.32 -7.41 -1.63
CA HIS A 101 9.44 -8.84 -1.35
C HIS A 101 8.81 -9.23 0.00
N ARG A 102 9.08 -8.46 1.05
CA ARG A 102 8.49 -8.67 2.38
C ARG A 102 6.97 -8.57 2.34
N LEU A 103 6.43 -7.55 1.67
CA LEU A 103 4.99 -7.38 1.51
C LEU A 103 4.38 -8.57 0.78
N LEU A 104 4.89 -8.93 -0.40
CA LEU A 104 4.35 -10.05 -1.17
C LEU A 104 4.44 -11.38 -0.41
N THR A 105 5.51 -11.60 0.37
CA THR A 105 5.64 -12.77 1.24
C THR A 105 4.54 -12.81 2.31
N LEU A 106 4.27 -11.68 2.96
CA LEU A 106 3.24 -11.57 3.98
C LEU A 106 1.85 -11.85 3.41
N GLU A 107 1.52 -11.22 2.28
CA GLU A 107 0.24 -11.41 1.60
C GLU A 107 0.09 -12.87 1.14
N THR A 108 1.15 -13.48 0.61
CA THR A 108 1.14 -14.90 0.21
C THR A 108 0.78 -15.82 1.38
N ARG A 109 1.33 -15.56 2.58
CA ARG A 109 0.97 -16.29 3.79
C ARG A 109 -0.48 -16.07 4.20
N GLN A 110 -1.01 -14.85 4.08
CA GLN A 110 -2.41 -14.54 4.36
C GLN A 110 -3.36 -15.26 3.37
N ALA A 111 -2.96 -15.39 2.12
CA ALA A 111 -3.65 -16.22 1.13
C ALA A 111 -3.58 -17.73 1.41
N ARG A 112 -2.92 -18.14 2.52
CA ARG A 112 -2.68 -19.53 2.93
C ARG A 112 -1.94 -20.35 1.86
N MET A 113 -1.17 -19.67 1.02
CA MET A 113 -0.26 -20.30 0.08
C MET A 113 1.14 -20.35 0.66
N VAL A 114 1.81 -21.50 0.52
CA VAL A 114 3.19 -21.68 0.98
C VAL A 114 4.01 -22.21 -0.18
N PHE A 115 4.85 -21.35 -0.74
CA PHE A 115 5.84 -21.75 -1.74
C PHE A 115 7.11 -22.21 -1.03
N ARG A 116 7.33 -23.53 -0.94
CA ARG A 116 8.56 -24.12 -0.39
C ARG A 116 9.66 -24.21 -1.46
N SER A 117 9.97 -23.08 -2.10
CA SER A 117 10.96 -23.00 -3.18
C SER A 117 12.01 -21.95 -2.86
N ARG A 118 13.28 -22.23 -3.20
CA ARG A 118 14.37 -21.23 -3.14
C ARG A 118 14.06 -19.99 -3.98
N LEU A 119 13.23 -20.12 -5.00
CA LEU A 119 12.76 -18.98 -5.79
C LEU A 119 12.00 -17.95 -4.93
N ALA A 120 11.32 -18.39 -3.87
CA ALA A 120 10.57 -17.51 -2.97
C ALA A 120 11.46 -16.59 -2.11
N GLU A 121 12.79 -16.79 -2.11
CA GLU A 121 13.75 -15.94 -1.37
C GLU A 121 13.96 -14.57 -2.03
N THR A 122 13.52 -14.40 -3.28
CA THR A 122 13.66 -13.14 -4.02
C THR A 122 12.31 -12.63 -4.51
N LEU A 123 12.20 -11.30 -4.73
CA LEU A 123 11.01 -10.72 -5.34
C LEU A 123 10.71 -11.34 -6.71
N ALA A 124 11.74 -11.49 -7.54
CA ALA A 124 11.59 -12.01 -8.90
C ALA A 124 11.03 -13.45 -8.89
N GLY A 125 11.55 -14.31 -8.01
CA GLY A 125 11.05 -15.67 -7.92
C GLY A 125 9.67 -15.78 -7.28
N LEU A 126 9.30 -14.93 -6.31
CA LEU A 126 7.91 -14.87 -5.82
C LEU A 126 6.94 -14.41 -6.90
N VAL A 127 7.28 -13.36 -7.65
CA VAL A 127 6.48 -12.88 -8.79
C VAL A 127 6.31 -13.99 -9.82
N HIS A 128 7.39 -14.70 -10.15
CA HIS A 128 7.34 -15.83 -11.07
C HIS A 128 6.41 -16.95 -10.59
N LEU A 129 6.50 -17.33 -9.31
CA LEU A 129 5.63 -18.35 -8.73
C LEU A 129 4.15 -17.95 -8.80
N TRP A 130 3.83 -16.70 -8.50
CA TRP A 130 2.47 -16.16 -8.63
C TRP A 130 1.99 -16.09 -10.08
N ALA A 131 2.88 -15.79 -11.03
CA ALA A 131 2.56 -15.80 -12.45
C ALA A 131 2.22 -17.20 -12.98
N LEU A 132 2.78 -18.26 -12.38
CA LEU A 132 2.48 -19.65 -12.72
C LEU A 132 1.16 -20.16 -12.13
N VAL A 133 0.57 -19.46 -11.15
CA VAL A 133 -0.72 -19.86 -10.55
C VAL A 133 -1.82 -19.73 -11.61
N PRO A 134 -2.40 -20.83 -12.10
CA PRO A 134 -3.40 -20.79 -13.16
C PRO A 134 -4.63 -20.01 -12.69
N ARG A 135 -5.07 -19.02 -13.46
CA ARG A 135 -6.35 -18.34 -13.22
C ARG A 135 -7.55 -19.29 -13.24
N ALA A 136 -7.43 -20.45 -13.88
CA ALA A 136 -8.47 -21.50 -13.86
C ALA A 136 -8.48 -22.33 -12.56
N LEU A 137 -7.38 -22.41 -11.81
CA LEU A 137 -7.41 -22.88 -10.41
C LEU A 137 -8.08 -21.83 -9.49
N ALA A 138 -8.28 -20.60 -9.98
CA ALA A 138 -9.01 -19.52 -9.31
C ALA A 138 -10.53 -19.54 -9.48
N SER A 139 -11.07 -20.21 -10.49
CA SER A 139 -12.52 -20.20 -10.75
C SER A 139 -13.34 -21.09 -9.81
N GLY A 140 -12.73 -21.77 -8.83
CA GLY A 140 -13.48 -22.55 -7.83
C GLY A 140 -12.94 -22.57 -6.40
N ARG A 141 -11.72 -22.06 -6.11
CA ARG A 141 -11.08 -22.19 -4.79
C ARG A 141 -10.23 -21.01 -4.31
N LEU A 142 -9.95 -19.99 -5.13
CA LEU A 142 -9.15 -18.87 -4.66
C LEU A 142 -9.99 -17.95 -3.76
N THR A 143 -9.47 -17.72 -2.56
CA THR A 143 -10.00 -16.72 -1.62
C THR A 143 -9.76 -15.32 -2.18
N GLY A 144 -10.51 -14.31 -1.70
CA GLY A 144 -10.25 -12.90 -2.04
C GLY A 144 -8.79 -12.49 -1.80
N ALA A 145 -8.16 -13.02 -0.76
CA ALA A 145 -6.74 -12.81 -0.46
C ALA A 145 -5.81 -13.32 -1.58
N SER A 146 -6.14 -14.44 -2.22
CA SER A 146 -5.31 -14.98 -3.30
C SER A 146 -5.38 -14.14 -4.57
N LEU A 147 -6.57 -13.60 -4.88
CA LEU A 147 -6.74 -12.67 -6.00
C LEU A 147 -5.96 -11.37 -5.75
N GLN A 148 -6.03 -10.86 -4.53
CA GLN A 148 -5.28 -9.68 -4.11
C GLN A 148 -3.76 -9.90 -4.22
N CYS A 149 -3.26 -11.05 -3.78
CA CYS A 149 -1.84 -11.40 -3.93
C CYS A 149 -1.40 -11.49 -5.40
N HIS A 150 -2.21 -12.12 -6.25
CA HIS A 150 -1.91 -12.20 -7.68
C HIS A 150 -1.91 -10.79 -8.33
N ALA A 151 -2.86 -9.93 -7.96
CA ALA A 151 -2.89 -8.53 -8.41
C ALA A 151 -1.64 -7.77 -7.94
N LEU A 152 -1.26 -7.92 -6.67
CA LEU A 152 -0.06 -7.32 -6.11
C LEU A 152 1.19 -7.82 -6.82
N ALA A 153 1.34 -9.13 -7.01
CA ALA A 153 2.49 -9.71 -7.70
C ALA A 153 2.63 -9.15 -9.13
N ARG A 154 1.51 -9.03 -9.85
CA ARG A 154 1.49 -8.42 -11.18
C ARG A 154 1.88 -6.94 -11.16
N HIS A 155 1.35 -6.19 -10.20
CA HIS A 155 1.66 -4.77 -10.02
C HIS A 155 3.16 -4.56 -9.75
N LEU A 156 3.71 -5.32 -8.79
CA LEU A 156 5.14 -5.29 -8.47
C LEU A 156 6.00 -5.75 -9.66
N ALA A 157 5.51 -6.69 -10.47
CA ALA A 157 6.22 -7.07 -11.69
C ALA A 157 6.39 -5.88 -12.64
N GLY A 158 5.31 -5.12 -12.86
CA GLY A 158 5.35 -3.89 -13.66
C GLY A 158 6.29 -2.83 -13.08
N LEU A 159 6.20 -2.56 -11.77
CA LEU A 159 7.05 -1.55 -11.11
C LEU A 159 8.55 -1.85 -11.20
N PHE A 160 8.93 -3.13 -11.15
CA PHE A 160 10.32 -3.56 -11.11
C PHE A 160 10.82 -4.17 -12.43
N GLY A 161 10.05 -4.06 -13.51
CA GLY A 161 10.41 -4.61 -14.83
C GLY A 161 10.62 -6.13 -14.81
N LEU A 162 9.88 -6.86 -13.98
CA LEU A 162 9.97 -8.31 -13.88
C LEU A 162 9.05 -8.96 -14.92
N PRO A 163 9.41 -10.14 -15.46
CA PRO A 163 8.61 -10.80 -16.47
C PRO A 163 7.23 -11.18 -15.92
N TRP A 164 6.19 -10.89 -16.69
CA TRP A 164 4.83 -11.32 -16.44
C TRP A 164 4.23 -11.84 -17.76
N PRO A 165 3.61 -13.03 -17.81
CA PRO A 165 3.03 -13.55 -19.04
C PRO A 165 1.97 -12.59 -19.59
N GLU A 166 2.23 -12.05 -20.79
CA GLU A 166 1.22 -11.38 -21.58
C GLU A 166 0.17 -12.43 -21.99
N ARG A 167 -1.10 -12.07 -21.84
CA ARG A 167 -2.21 -13.00 -22.04
C ARG A 167 -2.62 -13.01 -23.49
#